data_AF-A0A2I0VGE2-F1
#
_entry.id   AF-A0A2I0VGE2-F1
#
_cell.length_a   1.000
_cell.length_b   1.000
_cell.length_c   1.000
_cell.angle_alpha   90.00
_cell.angle_beta   90.00
_cell.angle_gamma   90.00
#
_symmetry.space_group_name_H-M   'P 1'
#
loop_
_entity.id
_entity.type
_entity.pdbx_description
1 polymer ?
#
loop_
_entity_poly.entity_id
_entity_poly.type
_entity_poly.pdbx_seq_one_letter_code
_entity_poly.pdbx_strand_id
1 'polypeptide(L)'
;MPEFEGRMDPDEFLDWLHTVERVLEFKEIPADRIVKLVAIKLKKGASLWWENLKRSRAREGRSKISSWEKMKKELQRKYLTDYNR
;
A
#
# COMPACT_ATOMS: atom_id res chain seq x y z
N MET A 1 -0.72 6.52 12.00
CA MET A 1 -0.50 5.94 10.66
C MET A 1 0.00 7.06 9.76
N PRO A 2 1.24 6.96 9.25
CA PRO A 2 1.85 8.00 8.40
C PRO A 2 1.16 8.06 7.04
N GLU A 3 1.20 9.22 6.40
CA GLU A 3 0.70 9.42 5.04
C GLU A 3 1.81 9.15 4.02
N PHE A 4 1.43 8.75 2.80
CA PHE A 4 2.37 8.51 1.71
C PHE A 4 1.86 9.12 0.40
N GLU A 5 2.66 10.01 -0.19
CA GLU A 5 2.29 10.73 -1.40
C GLU A 5 2.58 9.94 -2.69
N GLY A 6 3.43 8.91 -2.61
CA GLY A 6 3.84 8.11 -3.75
C GLY A 6 4.99 8.72 -4.55
N ARG A 7 5.99 9.31 -3.88
CA ARG A 7 7.22 9.75 -4.54
C ARG A 7 8.02 8.53 -5.01
N MET A 8 8.81 8.72 -6.06
CA MET A 8 9.67 7.68 -6.65
C MET A 8 11.02 7.60 -5.90
N ASP A 9 10.97 7.67 -4.57
CA ASP A 9 12.12 7.50 -3.70
C ASP A 9 11.93 6.18 -2.92
N PRO A 10 12.73 5.14 -3.21
CA PRO A 10 12.66 3.86 -2.52
C PRO A 10 12.84 3.98 -1.00
N ASP A 11 13.73 4.85 -0.53
CA ASP A 11 14.03 4.97 0.90
C ASP A 11 12.86 5.60 1.64
N GLU A 12 12.24 6.64 1.08
CA GLU A 12 11.00 7.24 1.62
C GLU A 12 9.87 6.21 1.72
N PHE A 13 9.74 5.35 0.70
CA PHE A 13 8.75 4.27 0.73
C PHE A 13 9.05 3.22 1.81
N LEU A 14 10.32 2.82 1.98
CA LEU A 14 10.73 1.86 3.01
C LEU A 14 10.50 2.41 4.42
N ASP A 15 10.87 3.66 4.69
CA ASP A 15 10.63 4.31 5.98
C ASP A 15 9.14 4.43 6.31
N TRP A 16 8.34 4.80 5.32
CA TRP A 16 6.89 4.81 5.47
C TRP A 16 6.34 3.41 5.77
N LEU A 17 6.78 2.39 5.01
CA LEU A 17 6.34 1.01 5.15
C LEU A 17 6.68 0.45 6.53
N HIS A 18 7.93 0.61 6.98
CA HIS A 18 8.36 0.20 8.33
C HIS A 18 7.53 0.86 9.42
N THR A 19 7.18 2.15 9.25
CA THR A 19 6.34 2.85 10.21
C THR A 19 4.89 2.35 10.21
N VAL A 20 4.33 2.00 9.05
CA VAL A 20 3.02 1.35 8.96
C VAL A 20 3.05 0.01 9.71
N GLU A 21 4.06 -0.83 9.49
CA GLU A 21 4.16 -2.15 10.11
C GLU A 21 4.23 -2.07 11.63
N ARG A 22 5.06 -1.18 12.19
CA ARG A 22 5.12 -0.94 13.64
C ARG A 22 3.78 -0.48 14.22
N VAL A 23 3.04 0.36 13.49
CA VAL A 23 1.72 0.83 13.94
C VAL A 23 0.68 -0.29 13.91
N LEU A 24 0.73 -1.17 12.92
CA LEU A 24 -0.18 -2.32 12.82
C LEU A 24 0.08 -3.33 13.93
N GLU A 25 1.35 -3.64 14.20
CA GLU A 25 1.78 -4.51 15.31
C GLU A 25 1.32 -3.96 16.66
N PHE A 26 1.52 -2.66 16.91
CA PHE A 26 1.15 -2.04 18.18
C PHE A 26 -0.38 -1.95 18.40
N LYS A 27 -1.18 -1.77 17.34
CA LYS A 27 -2.62 -1.45 17.46
C LYS A 27 -3.56 -2.64 17.35
N GLU A 28 -3.06 -3.86 17.14
CA GLU A 28 -3.86 -5.09 16.99
C GLU A 28 -5.09 -4.90 16.08
N ILE A 29 -4.90 -4.20 14.96
CA ILE A 29 -6.01 -3.81 14.09
C ILE A 29 -6.59 -5.05 13.40
N PRO A 30 -7.92 -5.23 13.38
CA PRO A 30 -8.54 -6.35 12.67
C PRO A 30 -8.09 -6.42 11.21
N ALA A 31 -7.69 -7.60 10.75
CA ALA A 31 -7.08 -7.80 9.43
C ALA A 31 -7.95 -7.29 8.27
N ASP A 32 -9.27 -7.39 8.41
CA ASP A 32 -10.28 -6.92 7.44
C ASP A 32 -10.35 -5.38 7.32
N ARG A 33 -9.79 -4.64 8.30
CA ARG A 33 -9.76 -3.17 8.34
C ARG A 33 -8.42 -2.58 7.92
N ILE A 34 -7.33 -3.34 7.96
CA ILE A 34 -5.97 -2.84 7.68
C ILE A 34 -5.89 -2.22 6.28
N VAL A 35 -6.37 -2.93 5.25
CA VAL A 35 -6.32 -2.43 3.86
C VAL A 35 -7.06 -1.10 3.71
N LYS A 36 -8.24 -0.97 4.33
CA LYS A 36 -9.02 0.27 4.29
C LYS A 36 -8.27 1.41 4.98
N LEU A 37 -7.68 1.13 6.15
CA LEU A 37 -6.95 2.11 6.93
C LEU A 37 -5.72 2.63 6.17
N VAL A 38 -4.91 1.73 5.60
CA VAL A 38 -3.71 2.12 4.85
C VAL A 38 -4.09 2.83 3.56
N ALA A 39 -5.16 2.41 2.87
CA ALA A 39 -5.64 3.08 1.67
C ALA A 39 -6.00 4.56 1.91
N ILE A 40 -6.61 4.90 3.06
CA ILE A 40 -6.94 6.29 3.44
C ILE A 40 -5.68 7.16 3.62
N LYS A 41 -4.54 6.52 3.91
CA LYS A 41 -3.26 7.19 4.15
C LYS A 41 -2.42 7.35 2.89
N LEU A 42 -2.83 6.76 1.78
CA LEU A 42 -2.28 7.09 0.47
C LEU A 42 -2.84 8.45 0.03
N LYS A 43 -1.96 9.33 -0.43
CA LYS A 43 -2.27 10.68 -0.91
C LYS A 43 -1.76 10.88 -2.33
N LYS A 44 -2.18 11.97 -2.98
CA LYS A 44 -1.69 12.41 -4.29
C LYS A 44 -1.55 11.23 -5.28
N GLY A 45 -0.36 11.02 -5.84
CA GLY A 45 -0.08 9.98 -6.83
C GLY A 45 -0.32 8.57 -6.31
N ALA A 46 0.03 8.27 -5.06
CA ALA A 46 -0.22 6.96 -4.46
C ALA A 46 -1.72 6.65 -4.36
N SER A 47 -2.54 7.64 -4.02
CA SER A 47 -3.99 7.46 -3.93
C SER A 47 -4.62 7.15 -5.29
N LEU A 48 -4.19 7.87 -6.34
CA LEU A 48 -4.65 7.66 -7.71
C LEU A 48 -4.22 6.30 -8.26
N TRP A 49 -2.97 5.91 -7.99
CA TRP A 49 -2.46 4.59 -8.36
C TRP A 49 -3.28 3.47 -7.72
N TRP A 50 -3.59 3.57 -6.44
CA TRP A 50 -4.38 2.56 -5.72
C TRP A 50 -5.79 2.39 -6.30
N GLU A 51 -6.48 3.49 -6.60
CA GLU A 51 -7.80 3.44 -7.24
C GLU A 51 -7.73 2.81 -8.64
N ASN A 52 -6.72 3.17 -9.43
CA ASN A 52 -6.51 2.60 -10.76
C ASN A 52 -6.20 1.09 -10.69
N LEU A 53 -5.39 0.65 -9.73
CA LEU A 53 -5.10 -0.76 -9.50
C LEU A 53 -6.38 -1.54 -9.18
N LYS A 54 -7.22 -1.05 -8.26
CA LYS A 54 -8.51 -1.69 -7.94
C LYS A 54 -9.42 -1.80 -9.16
N ARG A 55 -9.53 -0.73 -9.95
CA ARG A 55 -10.33 -0.72 -11.19
C ARG A 55 -9.80 -1.71 -12.22
N SER A 56 -8.48 -1.77 -12.43
CA SER A 56 -7.88 -2.71 -13.38
C SER A 56 -8.15 -4.16 -12.97
N ARG A 57 -7.92 -4.49 -11.70
CA ARG A 57 -8.21 -5.83 -11.17
C ARG A 57 -9.68 -6.22 -11.37
N ALA A 58 -10.61 -5.30 -11.12
CA ALA A 58 -12.04 -5.56 -11.33
C ALA A 58 -12.37 -5.84 -12.80
N ARG A 59 -11.81 -5.05 -13.74
CA ARG A 59 -11.98 -5.30 -15.19
C ARG A 59 -11.40 -6.64 -15.63
N GLU A 60 -10.28 -7.05 -15.03
CA GLU A 60 -9.60 -8.31 -15.29
C GLU A 60 -10.24 -9.52 -14.58
N GLY A 61 -11.36 -9.33 -13.86
CA GLY A 61 -12.01 -10.40 -13.09
C GLY A 61 -11.18 -10.90 -11.89
N ARG A 62 -10.13 -10.16 -11.49
CA ARG A 62 -9.25 -10.54 -10.39
C ARG A 62 -9.87 -10.19 -9.05
N SER A 63 -9.64 -11.06 -8.05
CA SER A 63 -10.09 -10.82 -6.68
C SER A 63 -9.58 -9.49 -6.10
N LYS A 64 -10.42 -8.86 -5.27
CA LYS A 64 -10.08 -7.64 -4.51
C LYS A 64 -8.82 -7.88 -3.67
N ILE A 65 -8.15 -6.78 -3.30
CA ILE A 65 -7.07 -6.82 -2.33
C ILE A 65 -7.71 -6.65 -0.96
N SER A 66 -7.74 -7.72 -0.17
CA SER A 66 -8.41 -7.78 1.13
C SER A 66 -7.47 -8.09 2.30
N SER A 67 -6.20 -8.38 2.03
CA SER A 67 -5.19 -8.62 3.07
C SER A 67 -4.05 -7.61 2.97
N TRP A 68 -3.41 -7.33 4.12
CA TRP A 68 -2.26 -6.45 4.19
C TRP A 68 -1.09 -6.96 3.36
N GLU A 69 -0.81 -8.26 3.41
CA GLU A 69 0.30 -8.89 2.69
C GLU A 69 0.16 -8.69 1.18
N LYS A 70 -1.07 -8.81 0.65
CA LYS A 70 -1.34 -8.58 -0.76
C LYS A 70 -1.20 -7.11 -1.14
N MET A 71 -1.66 -6.19 -0.27
CA MET A 71 -1.46 -4.75 -0.48
C MET A 71 0.03 -4.37 -0.45
N LYS A 72 0.80 -4.87 0.54
CA LYS A 72 2.24 -4.69 0.69
C LYS A 72 2.99 -5.12 -0.57
N LYS A 73 2.67 -6.32 -1.11
CA LYS A 73 3.29 -6.81 -2.36
C LYS A 73 3.05 -5.89 -3.56
N GLU A 74 1.84 -5.35 -3.73
CA GLU A 74 1.55 -4.42 -4.83
C GLU A 74 2.25 -3.07 -4.64
N LEU A 75 2.32 -2.57 -3.40
CA LEU A 75 3.05 -1.34 -3.07
C LEU A 75 4.55 -1.50 -3.34
N GLN A 76 5.16 -2.59 -2.85
CA GLN A 76 6.57 -2.91 -3.12
C GLN A 76 6.83 -3.05 -4.61
N ARG A 77 5.96 -3.74 -5.36
CA ARG A 77 6.09 -3.85 -6.82
C ARG A 77 6.07 -2.49 -7.50
N LYS A 78 5.28 -1.52 -7.00
CA LYS A 78 5.15 -0.19 -7.59
C LYS A 78 6.30 0.76 -7.25
N TYR A 79 6.80 0.71 -6.01
CA TYR A 79 7.73 1.71 -5.49
C TYR A 79 9.17 1.20 -5.27
N LEU A 80 9.41 -0.12 -5.43
CA LEU A 80 10.74 -0.73 -5.34
C LEU A 80 11.15 -1.44 -6.64
N THR A 81 10.54 -1.09 -7.79
CA THR A 81 10.77 -1.81 -9.06
C THR A 81 12.23 -1.76 -9.52
N ASP A 82 12.90 -0.62 -9.35
CA ASP A 82 14.30 -0.42 -9.78
C ASP A 82 15.33 -0.59 -8.66
N TYR A 83 14.89 -0.58 -7.40
CA TYR A 83 15.77 -0.75 -6.23
C TYR A 83 16.26 -2.19 -6.03
N ASN A 84 15.48 -3.17 -6.50
CA ASN A 84 15.79 -4.61 -6.32
C ASN A 84 16.50 -5.24 -7.54
N ARG A 85 17.08 -4.44 -8.44
CA ARG A 85 17.69 -4.90 -9.69
C ARG A 85 19.21 -4.75 -9.69
#